data_AF-A0A453CL11-F1
#
_entry.id   AF-A0A453CL11-F1
#
_cell.length_a   1.000
_cell.length_b   1.000
_cell.length_c   1.000
_cell.angle_alpha   90.00
_cell.angle_beta   90.00
_cell.angle_gamma   90.00
#
_symmetry.space_group_name_H-M   'P 1'
#
loop_
_entity.id
_entity.type
_entity.pdbx_description
1 polymer ?
#
loop_
_entity_poly.entity_id
_entity_poly.type
_entity_poly.pdbx_seq_one_letter_code
_entity_poly.pdbx_strand_id
1 'polypeptide(L)'
;MLFELHNGVTDRISHCGVLEFVAEEGMIIMPYWMMQNMLLQEGDIVRVKNATLPKGTYVKLQPHTTDFLDISNPKAILEKTLRNFSCLTTGDSIMVAYNNKQYYIDIVEAKPASAVSIIETDCEVDFAPPLDYKEPEKPQRPIVPAGKAPAEETREVENQDRLVHRKG
;
A
#
# COMPACT_ATOMS: atom_id res chain seq x y z
N MET A 1 20.23 12.68 -16.09
CA MET A 1 20.09 11.76 -17.25
C MET A 1 19.40 10.49 -16.76
N LEU A 2 18.66 9.80 -17.63
CA LEU A 2 17.94 8.56 -17.29
C LEU A 2 18.42 7.40 -18.17
N PHE A 3 18.38 6.19 -17.61
CA PHE A 3 18.79 4.96 -18.28
C PHE A 3 17.79 3.84 -18.04
N GLU A 4 17.62 2.98 -19.04
CA GLU A 4 17.00 1.66 -18.94
C GLU A 4 18.09 0.66 -18.57
N LEU A 5 17.84 -0.13 -17.53
CA LEU A 5 18.64 -1.27 -17.13
C LEU A 5 17.89 -2.54 -17.53
N HIS A 6 18.58 -3.47 -18.18
CA HIS A 6 18.01 -4.76 -18.57
C HIS A 6 18.90 -5.91 -18.11
N ASN A 7 18.36 -6.77 -17.25
CA ASN A 7 18.96 -8.05 -16.90
C ASN A 7 18.56 -9.09 -17.94
N GLY A 8 19.50 -9.48 -18.81
CA GLY A 8 19.23 -10.44 -19.88
C GLY A 8 19.04 -11.90 -19.45
N VAL A 9 19.22 -12.22 -18.16
CA VAL A 9 18.98 -13.57 -17.60
C VAL A 9 17.54 -13.72 -17.12
N THR A 10 16.99 -12.67 -16.50
CA THR A 10 15.64 -12.69 -15.90
C THR A 10 14.62 -11.89 -16.70
N ASP A 11 15.04 -11.25 -17.81
CA ASP A 11 14.28 -10.28 -18.60
C ASP A 11 13.69 -9.13 -17.76
N ARG A 12 14.26 -8.88 -16.57
CA ARG A 12 13.88 -7.75 -15.71
C ARG A 12 14.35 -6.44 -16.35
N ILE A 13 13.45 -5.46 -16.36
CA ILE A 13 13.70 -4.09 -16.81
C ILE A 13 13.40 -3.14 -15.66
N SER A 14 14.33 -2.23 -15.38
CA SER A 14 14.14 -1.09 -14.46
C SER A 14 14.75 0.16 -15.09
N HIS A 15 14.49 1.31 -14.47
CA HIS A 15 15.01 2.60 -14.91
C HIS A 15 15.65 3.34 -13.76
N CYS A 16 16.75 4.02 -14.04
CA CYS A 16 17.48 4.78 -13.04
C CYS A 16 17.95 6.13 -13.56
N GLY A 17 18.22 7.03 -12.62
CA GLY A 17 19.06 8.20 -12.86
C GLY A 17 20.53 7.86 -12.64
N VAL A 18 21.42 8.71 -13.17
CA VAL A 18 22.84 8.69 -12.84
C VAL A 18 23.15 9.73 -11.78
N LEU A 19 23.91 9.35 -10.77
CA LEU A 19 24.45 10.27 -9.77
C LEU A 19 25.75 10.90 -10.29
N GLU A 20 26.77 10.08 -10.57
CA GLU A 20 28.10 10.51 -11.03
C GLU A 20 28.73 9.45 -11.96
N PHE A 21 29.71 9.86 -12.75
CA PHE A 21 30.48 8.99 -13.66
C PHE A 21 31.90 8.78 -13.10
N VAL A 22 32.00 8.04 -12.01
CA VAL A 22 33.26 7.81 -11.26
C VAL A 22 33.69 6.34 -11.20
N ALA A 23 32.83 5.42 -11.65
CA ALA A 23 33.14 3.99 -11.69
C ALA A 23 34.20 3.67 -12.75
N GLU A 24 34.93 2.57 -12.56
CA GLU A 24 35.86 2.03 -13.55
C GLU A 24 35.14 1.71 -14.87
N GLU A 25 35.89 1.73 -15.97
CA GLU A 25 35.34 1.44 -17.30
C GLU A 25 34.71 0.04 -17.33
N GLY A 26 33.49 -0.04 -17.87
CA GLY A 26 32.73 -1.29 -17.91
C GLY A 26 32.05 -1.68 -16.60
N MET A 27 32.17 -0.86 -15.54
CA MET A 27 31.50 -1.10 -14.25
C MET A 27 30.37 -0.11 -14.00
N ILE A 28 29.36 -0.58 -13.27
CA ILE A 28 28.26 0.24 -12.77
C ILE A 28 28.14 -0.04 -11.28
N ILE A 29 28.06 1.01 -10.48
CA ILE A 29 27.76 0.90 -9.05
C ILE A 29 26.30 1.31 -8.88
N MET A 30 25.51 0.46 -8.22
CA MET A 30 24.10 0.73 -7.95
C MET A 30 23.75 0.33 -6.51
N PRO A 31 22.69 0.92 -5.92
CA PRO A 31 22.25 0.54 -4.59
C PRO A 31 21.83 -0.93 -4.53
N TYR A 32 22.05 -1.57 -3.37
CA TYR A 32 21.72 -2.98 -3.17
C TYR A 32 20.23 -3.29 -3.45
N TRP A 33 19.31 -2.42 -3.03
CA TRP A 33 17.88 -2.60 -3.31
C TRP A 33 17.56 -2.64 -4.82
N MET A 34 18.32 -1.92 -5.64
CA MET A 34 18.14 -1.92 -7.10
C MET A 34 18.67 -3.23 -7.71
N MET A 35 19.79 -3.77 -7.19
CA MET A 35 20.25 -5.11 -7.56
C MET A 35 19.20 -6.17 -7.21
N GLN A 36 18.56 -6.06 -6.04
CA GLN A 36 17.48 -6.97 -5.64
C GLN A 36 16.28 -6.89 -6.58
N ASN A 37 15.82 -5.69 -6.94
CA ASN A 37 14.72 -5.52 -7.93
C ASN A 37 15.04 -6.19 -9.26
N MET A 38 16.29 -6.04 -9.70
CA MET A 38 16.77 -6.57 -10.97
C MET A 38 17.21 -8.04 -10.90
N LEU A 39 17.16 -8.66 -9.73
CA LEU A 39 17.63 -10.03 -9.47
C LEU A 39 19.09 -10.24 -9.92
N LEU A 40 19.95 -9.30 -9.52
CA LEU A 40 21.39 -9.29 -9.85
C LEU A 40 22.25 -9.68 -8.65
N GLN A 41 23.40 -10.28 -8.94
CA GLN A 41 24.52 -10.49 -8.05
C GLN A 41 25.71 -9.61 -8.47
N GLU A 42 26.70 -9.48 -7.58
CA GLU A 42 27.93 -8.77 -7.90
C GLU A 42 28.66 -9.45 -9.09
N GLY A 43 29.07 -8.64 -10.07
CA GLY A 43 29.72 -9.14 -11.28
C GLY A 43 28.75 -9.50 -12.42
N ASP A 44 27.44 -9.48 -12.20
CA ASP A 44 26.47 -9.71 -13.27
C ASP A 44 26.50 -8.61 -14.34
N ILE A 45 26.24 -9.02 -15.58
CA ILE A 45 26.20 -8.12 -16.74
C ILE A 45 24.80 -7.53 -16.88
N VAL A 46 24.72 -6.19 -16.88
CA VAL A 46 23.49 -5.44 -17.16
C VAL A 46 23.64 -4.68 -18.46
N ARG A 47 22.63 -4.76 -19.33
CA ARG A 47 22.58 -3.90 -20.52
C ARG A 47 22.01 -2.55 -20.13
N VAL A 48 22.73 -1.48 -20.48
CA VAL A 48 22.32 -0.10 -20.21
C VAL A 48 21.98 0.58 -21.51
N LYS A 49 20.84 1.28 -21.55
CA LYS A 49 20.47 2.15 -22.68
C LYS A 49 20.06 3.52 -22.17
N ASN A 50 20.32 4.57 -22.93
CA ASN A 50 19.74 5.87 -22.65
C ASN A 50 18.21 5.79 -22.76
N ALA A 51 17.50 6.40 -21.81
CA ALA A 51 16.06 6.43 -21.78
C ALA A 51 15.53 7.86 -21.73
N THR A 52 14.44 8.11 -22.46
CA THR A 52 13.63 9.32 -22.34
C THR A 52 12.27 8.91 -21.80
N LEU A 53 11.97 9.29 -20.55
CA LEU A 53 10.73 8.90 -19.88
C LEU A 53 9.76 10.10 -19.83
N PRO A 54 8.44 9.86 -20.02
CA PRO A 54 7.44 10.90 -19.82
C PRO A 54 7.39 11.32 -18.34
N LYS A 55 6.94 12.55 -18.09
CA LYS A 55 6.69 13.03 -16.71
C LYS A 55 5.54 12.24 -16.09
N GLY A 56 5.75 11.77 -14.87
CA GLY A 56 4.75 11.02 -14.11
C GLY A 56 3.60 11.90 -13.69
N THR A 57 2.38 11.48 -14.00
CA THR A 57 1.16 12.17 -13.57
C THR A 57 0.46 11.45 -12.42
N TYR A 58 0.65 10.14 -12.33
CA TYR A 58 0.07 9.31 -11.28
C TYR A 58 0.95 8.09 -11.00
N VAL A 59 1.04 7.70 -9.73
CA VAL A 59 1.60 6.43 -9.28
C VAL A 59 0.73 5.77 -8.22
N LYS A 60 0.63 4.45 -8.29
CA LYS A 60 0.01 3.63 -7.25
C LYS A 60 1.10 2.88 -6.49
N LEU A 61 1.14 3.09 -5.19
CA LEU A 61 2.15 2.54 -4.29
C LEU A 61 1.55 1.51 -3.34
N GLN A 62 2.25 0.42 -3.10
CA GLN A 62 1.83 -0.63 -2.17
C GLN A 62 2.90 -0.89 -1.12
N PRO A 63 2.70 -0.45 0.13
CA PRO A 63 3.60 -0.80 1.21
C PRO A 63 3.64 -2.32 1.44
N HIS A 64 4.80 -2.86 1.78
CA HIS A 64 4.90 -4.28 2.14
C HIS A 64 4.27 -4.56 3.50
N THR A 65 4.36 -3.61 4.42
CA THR A 65 3.96 -3.76 5.81
C THR A 65 3.00 -2.65 6.26
N THR A 66 2.03 -2.98 7.13
CA THR A 66 1.06 -2.00 7.65
C THR A 66 1.72 -0.91 8.48
N ASP A 67 2.83 -1.24 9.14
CA ASP A 67 3.56 -0.33 10.02
C ASP A 67 4.11 0.94 9.33
N PHE A 68 4.26 0.94 8.00
CA PHE A 68 4.59 2.15 7.25
C PHE A 68 3.45 3.18 7.33
N LEU A 69 2.20 2.71 7.30
CA LEU A 69 1.01 3.55 7.40
C LEU A 69 0.77 4.06 8.83
N ASP A 70 1.30 3.38 9.84
CA ASP A 70 1.20 3.75 11.25
C ASP A 70 2.19 4.86 11.66
N ILE A 71 3.10 5.25 10.77
CA ILE A 71 4.02 6.37 11.02
C ILE A 71 3.21 7.67 11.11
N SER A 72 3.63 8.62 11.97
CA SER A 72 2.88 9.86 12.20
C SER A 72 2.70 10.74 10.94
N ASN A 73 3.64 10.69 9.99
CA ASN A 73 3.53 11.43 8.73
C ASN A 73 4.21 10.66 7.56
N PRO A 74 3.55 9.60 7.04
CA PRO A 74 4.14 8.73 6.03
C PRO A 74 4.31 9.45 4.68
N LYS A 75 3.42 10.43 4.39
CA LYS A 75 3.49 11.25 3.17
C LYS A 75 4.77 12.09 3.12
N ALA A 76 5.11 12.80 4.19
CA ALA A 76 6.31 13.62 4.22
C ALA A 76 7.61 12.79 4.08
N ILE A 77 7.64 11.59 4.68
CA ILE A 77 8.78 10.68 4.57
C ILE A 77 8.92 10.15 3.15
N LEU A 78 7.80 9.77 2.53
CA LEU A 78 7.76 9.33 1.14
C LEU A 78 8.22 10.45 0.20
N GLU A 79 7.67 11.66 0.32
CA GLU A 79 8.09 12.82 -0.48
C GLU A 79 9.58 13.11 -0.34
N LYS A 80 10.09 13.13 0.89
CA LYS A 80 11.53 13.32 1.14
C LYS A 80 12.36 12.23 0.47
N THR A 81 11.88 10.99 0.50
CA THR A 81 12.59 9.86 -0.09
C THR A 81 12.58 9.94 -1.62
N LEU A 82 11.42 10.20 -2.22
CA LEU A 82 11.23 10.30 -3.67
C LEU A 82 12.02 11.45 -4.30
N ARG A 83 12.40 12.49 -3.55
CA ARG A 83 13.34 13.53 -4.04
C ARG A 83 14.71 12.98 -4.45
N ASN A 84 15.10 11.82 -3.92
CA ASN A 84 16.36 11.14 -4.29
C ASN A 84 16.19 10.21 -5.50
N PHE A 85 14.98 10.09 -6.04
CA PHE A 85 14.66 9.24 -7.18
C PHE A 85 14.40 10.10 -8.41
N SER A 86 14.91 9.66 -9.56
CA SER A 86 14.73 10.36 -10.84
C SER A 86 13.54 9.83 -11.65
N CYS A 87 13.18 8.58 -11.40
CA CYS A 87 12.13 7.85 -12.11
C CYS A 87 11.59 6.72 -11.25
N LEU A 88 10.42 6.21 -11.64
CA LEU A 88 9.76 5.05 -11.04
C LEU A 88 9.36 4.10 -12.18
N THR A 89 9.52 2.80 -11.95
CA THR A 89 9.11 1.75 -12.90
C THR A 89 8.11 0.83 -12.22
N THR A 90 7.02 0.52 -12.91
CA THR A 90 6.00 -0.42 -12.45
C THR A 90 6.62 -1.80 -12.28
N GLY A 91 6.38 -2.42 -11.12
CA GLY A 91 6.94 -3.72 -10.74
C GLY A 91 8.26 -3.64 -9.96
N ASP A 92 8.85 -2.45 -9.80
CA ASP A 92 9.98 -2.23 -8.90
C ASP A 92 9.50 -1.99 -7.45
N SER A 93 10.39 -2.30 -6.51
CA SER A 93 10.23 -1.93 -5.09
C SER A 93 11.22 -0.81 -4.73
N ILE A 94 10.76 0.23 -4.05
CA ILE A 94 11.64 1.26 -3.49
C ILE A 94 11.83 1.04 -2.00
N MET A 95 13.01 1.37 -1.49
CA MET A 95 13.33 1.32 -0.07
C MET A 95 13.24 2.73 0.53
N VAL A 96 12.40 2.87 1.56
CA VAL A 96 12.22 4.07 2.37
C VAL A 96 12.85 3.84 3.74
N ALA A 97 13.92 4.59 4.04
CA ALA A 97 14.59 4.50 5.34
C ALA A 97 14.05 5.56 6.32
N TYR A 98 13.53 5.12 7.48
CA TYR A 98 13.03 6.01 8.53
C TYR A 98 13.21 5.38 9.92
N ASN A 99 13.70 6.16 10.90
CA ASN A 99 13.95 5.71 12.28
C ASN A 99 14.70 4.36 12.38
N ASN A 100 15.81 4.25 11.66
CA ASN A 100 16.66 3.04 11.61
C ASN A 100 15.94 1.78 11.09
N LYS A 101 14.78 1.95 10.44
CA LYS A 101 14.02 0.88 9.80
C LYS A 101 13.90 1.14 8.29
N GLN A 102 13.93 0.05 7.54
CA GLN A 102 13.72 0.05 6.10
C GLN A 102 12.29 -0.43 5.83
N TYR A 103 11.53 0.37 5.10
CA TYR A 103 10.20 0.05 4.61
C TYR A 103 10.30 -0.13 3.10
N TYR A 104 9.70 -1.19 2.59
CA TYR A 104 9.66 -1.47 1.15
C TYR A 104 8.28 -1.16 0.60
N ILE A 105 8.25 -0.52 -0.56
CA ILE A 105 7.02 -0.07 -1.21
C ILE A 105 7.10 -0.44 -2.68
N ASP A 106 6.14 -1.21 -3.17
CA ASP A 106 6.03 -1.58 -4.57
C ASP A 106 5.39 -0.46 -5.38
N ILE A 107 5.89 -0.27 -6.59
CA ILE A 107 5.27 0.58 -7.61
C ILE A 107 4.33 -0.30 -8.41
N VAL A 108 3.05 -0.29 -8.05
CA VAL A 108 2.02 -1.16 -8.65
C VAL A 108 1.57 -0.62 -10.02
N GLU A 109 1.56 0.70 -10.16
CA GLU A 109 1.12 1.36 -11.39
C GLU A 109 1.84 2.71 -11.54
N ALA A 110 2.17 3.07 -12.77
CA ALA A 110 2.62 4.41 -13.14
C ALA A 110 1.91 4.89 -14.41
N LYS A 111 1.68 6.19 -14.52
CA LYS A 111 1.07 6.85 -15.69
C LYS A 111 1.88 8.08 -16.12
N PRO A 112 2.02 8.32 -17.43
CA PRO A 112 1.29 7.69 -18.54
C PRO A 112 1.91 6.40 -19.09
N ALA A 113 3.07 5.99 -18.61
CA ALA A 113 3.77 4.79 -19.04
C ALA A 113 4.17 3.93 -17.84
N SER A 114 4.59 2.69 -18.09
CA SER A 114 5.08 1.79 -17.04
C SER A 114 6.32 2.33 -16.33
N ALA A 115 7.13 3.16 -17.00
CA ALA A 115 8.23 3.90 -16.41
C ALA A 115 8.05 5.40 -16.63
N VAL A 116 8.21 6.19 -15.57
CA VAL A 116 7.97 7.63 -15.58
C VAL A 116 9.09 8.39 -14.88
N SER A 117 9.39 9.59 -15.35
CA SER A 117 10.27 10.51 -14.64
C SER A 117 9.49 11.27 -13.58
N ILE A 118 10.05 11.35 -12.38
CA ILE A 118 9.49 12.12 -11.26
C ILE A 118 10.31 13.37 -10.91
N ILE A 119 11.28 13.73 -11.76
CA ILE A 119 12.08 14.95 -11.59
C ILE A 119 11.15 16.15 -11.80
N GLU A 120 11.07 17.05 -10.82
CA GLU A 120 10.36 18.34 -10.93
C GLU A 120 8.94 18.20 -11.48
N THR A 121 8.20 17.18 -11.02
CA THR A 121 6.82 16.95 -11.44
C THR A 121 5.94 16.74 -10.22
N ASP A 122 4.73 17.27 -10.28
CA ASP A 122 3.68 16.93 -9.34
C ASP A 122 3.02 15.65 -9.83
N CYS A 123 3.13 14.59 -9.03
CA CYS A 123 2.59 13.27 -9.35
C CYS A 123 1.53 12.93 -8.31
N GLU A 124 0.33 12.55 -8.76
CA GLU A 124 -0.71 12.04 -7.87
C GLU A 124 -0.28 10.68 -7.30
N VAL A 125 -0.48 10.47 -6.01
CA VAL A 125 -0.09 9.24 -5.31
C VAL A 125 -1.31 8.57 -4.71
N ASP A 126 -1.60 7.35 -5.15
CA ASP A 126 -2.57 6.45 -4.54
C ASP A 126 -1.87 5.34 -3.74
N PHE A 127 -2.52 4.85 -2.68
CA PHE A 127 -2.01 3.74 -1.87
C PHE A 127 -2.91 2.52 -2.00
N ALA A 128 -2.33 1.40 -2.44
CA ALA A 128 -2.97 0.09 -2.32
C ALA A 128 -2.87 -0.42 -0.86
N PRO A 129 -3.74 -1.36 -0.44
CA PRO A 129 -3.62 -2.03 0.85
C PRO A 129 -2.24 -2.69 1.00
N PRO A 130 -1.61 -2.64 2.19
CA PRO A 130 -0.35 -3.31 2.43
C PRO A 130 -0.39 -4.81 2.17
N LEU A 131 0.74 -5.40 1.77
CA LEU A 131 0.81 -6.84 1.45
C LEU A 131 0.50 -7.74 2.65
N ASP A 132 0.76 -7.28 3.87
CA ASP A 132 0.50 -7.99 5.13
C ASP A 132 -0.87 -7.67 5.76
N TYR A 133 -1.70 -6.85 5.11
CA TYR A 133 -3.02 -6.48 5.62
C TYR A 133 -3.91 -7.71 5.77
N LYS A 134 -4.51 -7.87 6.96
CA LYS A 134 -5.55 -8.87 7.26
C LYS A 134 -6.85 -8.14 7.55
N GLU A 135 -7.91 -8.48 6.81
CA GLU A 135 -9.22 -7.90 7.04
C GLU A 135 -9.71 -8.27 8.45
N PRO A 136 -10.10 -7.29 9.29
CA PRO A 136 -10.58 -7.59 10.64
C PRO A 136 -11.88 -8.40 10.54
N GLU A 137 -11.92 -9.56 11.21
CA GLU A 137 -13.14 -10.36 11.28
C GLU A 137 -14.27 -9.50 11.86
N LYS A 138 -15.35 -9.33 11.09
CA LYS A 138 -16.54 -8.61 11.56
C LYS A 138 -17.02 -9.31 12.83
N PRO A 139 -17.23 -8.59 13.95
CA PRO A 139 -17.75 -9.20 15.16
C PRO A 139 -19.07 -9.89 14.81
N GLN A 140 -19.08 -11.22 14.87
CA GLN A 140 -20.29 -12.01 14.67
C GLN A 140 -21.28 -11.52 15.73
N ARG A 141 -22.38 -10.91 15.28
CA ARG A 141 -23.48 -10.58 16.18
C ARG A 141 -23.88 -11.88 16.88
N PRO A 142 -23.92 -11.93 18.22
CA PRO A 142 -24.40 -13.10 18.91
C PRO A 142 -25.78 -13.44 18.36
N ILE A 143 -25.93 -14.67 17.87
CA ILE A 143 -27.20 -15.22 17.43
C ILE A 143 -28.07 -15.28 18.68
N VAL A 144 -28.90 -14.26 18.90
CA VAL A 144 -29.96 -14.31 19.90
C VAL A 144 -30.92 -15.41 19.49
N PRO A 145 -31.10 -16.48 20.30
CA PRO A 145 -32.12 -17.49 20.01
C PRO A 145 -33.49 -16.81 20.00
N ALA A 146 -34.26 -17.00 18.93
CA ALA A 146 -35.63 -16.56 18.84
C ALA A 146 -36.43 -17.11 20.04
N GLY A 147 -37.04 -16.19 20.79
CA GLY A 147 -37.59 -16.47 22.10
C GLY A 147 -38.65 -17.56 22.14
N LYS A 148 -38.63 -18.35 23.21
CA LYS A 148 -39.85 -18.94 23.76
C LYS A 148 -40.64 -17.80 24.40
N ALA A 149 -41.86 -17.58 23.91
CA ALA A 149 -42.81 -16.63 24.46
C ALA A 149 -43.08 -16.92 25.96
N PRO A 150 -43.19 -15.90 26.84
CA PRO A 150 -43.76 -16.07 28.16
C PRO A 150 -45.28 -16.22 28.03
N ALA A 151 -45.84 -17.27 28.62
CA ALA A 151 -47.29 -17.43 28.76
C ALA A 151 -47.85 -16.31 29.65
N GLU A 152 -48.95 -15.69 29.21
CA GLU A 152 -49.74 -14.72 29.97
C GLU A 152 -50.37 -15.41 31.19
N GLU A 153 -49.93 -15.06 32.40
CA GLU A 153 -50.71 -15.25 33.62
C GLU A 153 -51.64 -14.04 33.78
N THR A 154 -52.92 -14.24 33.43
CA THR A 154 -53.99 -13.28 33.68
C THR A 154 -54.21 -13.14 35.19
N ARG A 155 -53.88 -11.98 35.75
CA ARG A 155 -54.30 -11.56 37.09
C ARG A 155 -55.70 -10.95 37.00
N GLU A 156 -56.71 -11.65 37.51
CA GLU A 156 -58.02 -11.05 37.81
C GLU A 156 -58.01 -10.52 39.25
N VAL A 157 -58.12 -9.20 39.42
CA VAL A 157 -58.54 -8.55 40.66
C VAL A 157 -59.47 -7.38 40.33
N GLU A 158 -60.77 -7.66 40.48
CA GLU A 158 -61.81 -6.91 41.21
C GLU A 158 -62.36 -5.52 40.79
N ASN A 159 -63.68 -5.42 41.05
CA ASN A 159 -64.57 -4.25 41.22
C ASN A 159 -65.21 -3.66 39.94
N GLN A 160 -66.51 -3.35 39.87
CA GLN A 160 -67.41 -2.83 40.90
C GLN A 160 -68.90 -2.90 40.44
N ASP A 161 -69.81 -2.76 41.41
CA ASP A 161 -71.18 -2.21 41.28
C ASP A 161 -72.32 -3.05 40.66
N ARG A 162 -73.09 -3.72 41.53
CA ARG A 162 -74.55 -3.81 41.38
C ARG A 162 -75.29 -3.42 42.66
N LEU A 163 -75.57 -2.11 42.70
CA LEU A 163 -76.83 -1.48 43.04
C LEU A 163 -77.99 -2.41 43.51
N VAL A 164 -78.32 -2.31 44.80
CA VAL A 164 -79.63 -1.92 45.36
C VAL A 164 -80.92 -2.64 44.85
N HIS A 165 -81.66 -3.17 45.83
CA HIS A 165 -83.11 -3.56 45.83
C HIS A 165 -83.45 -4.88 45.09
N ARG A 166 -84.28 -5.81 45.60
CA ARG A 166 -85.55 -5.66 46.32
C ARG A 166 -86.08 -7.08 46.69
N LYS A 167 -86.75 -7.20 47.85
CA LYS A 167 -87.82 -8.17 48.23
C LYS A 167 -87.45 -9.67 48.29
N GLY A 168 -87.88 -10.44 49.28
CA GLY A 168 -88.80 -10.20 50.40
C GLY A 168 -88.85 -11.42 51.31
#